data_AF-A0A2I1IMM4-F1
#
_entry.id   AF-A0A2I1IMM4-F1
#
_cell.length_a   1.000
_cell.length_b   1.000
_cell.length_c   1.000
_cell.angle_alpha   90.00
_cell.angle_beta   90.00
_cell.angle_gamma   90.00
#
_symmetry.space_group_name_H-M   'P 1'
#
loop_
_entity.id
_entity.type
_entity.pdbx_description
1 polymer ?
#
loop_
_entity_poly.entity_id
_entity_poly.type
_entity_poly.pdbx_seq_one_letter_code
_entity_poly.pdbx_strand_id
1 'polypeptide(L)'
;MAEAKRSSSRRFKKLYRQFKQACTQTNAPCWLCGQPIDYTAESTNQANGDRFQLDHFYPVSKRPDLAEDPANFRPAHADCNRLRGNGQPHPGIGITSREW
;
A
#
# COMPACT_ATOMS: atom_id res chain seq x y z
N MET A 1 -4.69 27.66 -10.23
CA MET A 1 -4.14 26.29 -10.18
C MET A 1 -4.84 25.57 -9.06
N ALA A 2 -5.79 24.66 -9.34
CA ALA A 2 -6.59 24.03 -8.30
C ALA A 2 -5.74 23.03 -7.50
N GLU A 3 -5.42 23.38 -6.26
CA GLU A 3 -4.83 22.47 -5.29
C GLU A 3 -5.81 21.33 -5.05
N ALA A 4 -5.53 20.16 -5.63
CA ALA A 4 -6.29 18.95 -5.38
C ALA A 4 -6.08 18.53 -3.92
N LYS A 5 -6.88 19.09 -3.01
CA LYS A 5 -6.99 18.68 -1.62
C LYS A 5 -7.20 17.17 -1.61
N ARG A 6 -6.18 16.42 -1.16
CA ARG A 6 -6.30 15.02 -0.75
C ARG A 6 -7.17 14.96 0.51
N SER A 7 -8.45 15.30 0.40
CA SER A 7 -9.42 15.07 1.45
C SER A 7 -9.64 13.57 1.48
N SER A 8 -8.93 12.89 2.37
CA SER A 8 -9.26 11.51 2.76
C SER A 8 -10.69 11.52 3.28
N SER A 9 -11.63 11.28 2.36
CA SER A 9 -13.07 11.28 2.61
C SER A 9 -13.38 10.34 3.76
N ARG A 10 -14.42 10.65 4.55
CA ARG A 10 -14.90 9.74 5.61
C ARG A 10 -15.14 8.32 5.09
N ARG A 11 -15.58 8.22 3.82
CA ARG A 11 -15.73 6.98 3.06
C ARG A 11 -14.40 6.23 2.93
N PHE A 12 -13.35 6.87 2.40
CA PHE A 12 -12.00 6.29 2.34
C PHE A 12 -11.52 5.74 3.70
N LYS A 13 -11.67 6.49 4.79
CA LYS A 13 -11.24 6.03 6.13
C LYS A 13 -11.99 4.77 6.57
N LYS A 14 -13.28 4.67 6.25
CA LYS A 14 -14.09 3.47 6.52
C LYS A 14 -13.59 2.29 5.70
N LEU A 15 -13.41 2.48 4.40
CA LEU A 15 -12.94 1.43 3.49
C LEU A 15 -11.53 0.95 3.87
N TYR A 16 -10.63 1.86 4.22
CA TYR A 16 -9.28 1.53 4.70
C TYR A 16 -9.33 0.62 5.94
N ARG A 17 -10.19 0.95 6.92
CA ARG A 17 -10.34 0.13 8.14
C ARG A 17 -10.90 -1.26 7.83
N GLN A 18 -11.93 -1.33 6.98
CA GLN A 18 -12.52 -2.60 6.56
C GLN A 18 -11.51 -3.46 5.80
N PHE A 19 -10.74 -2.85 4.89
CA PHE A 19 -9.70 -3.53 4.13
C PHE A 19 -8.57 -4.02 5.03
N LYS A 20 -8.05 -3.16 5.92
CA LYS A 20 -7.04 -3.55 6.92
C LYS A 20 -7.52 -4.74 7.75
N GLN A 21 -8.76 -4.69 8.25
CA GLN A 21 -9.33 -5.77 9.06
C GLN A 21 -9.42 -7.08 8.26
N ALA A 22 -9.95 -7.04 7.03
CA ALA A 22 -10.01 -8.21 6.17
C ALA A 22 -8.62 -8.80 5.91
N CYS A 23 -7.63 -7.96 5.58
CA CYS A 23 -6.25 -8.37 5.36
C CYS A 23 -5.60 -8.95 6.63
N THR A 24 -5.88 -8.38 7.81
CA THR A 24 -5.40 -8.93 9.09
C THR A 24 -6.01 -10.29 9.37
N GLN A 25 -7.31 -10.49 9.09
CA GLN A 25 -7.99 -11.77 9.29
C GLN A 25 -7.46 -12.87 8.36
N THR A 26 -7.14 -12.52 7.11
CA THR A 26 -6.61 -13.48 6.12
C THR A 26 -5.08 -13.57 6.13
N ASN A 27 -4.41 -12.82 7.01
CA ASN A 27 -2.96 -12.62 7.01
C ASN A 27 -2.41 -12.36 5.59
N ALA A 28 -3.03 -11.41 4.88
CA ALA A 28 -2.73 -11.19 3.47
C ALA A 28 -1.25 -10.81 3.28
N PRO A 29 -0.49 -11.52 2.43
CA PRO A 29 0.91 -11.21 2.17
C PRO A 29 1.02 -9.94 1.31
N CYS A 30 2.20 -9.34 1.33
CA CYS A 30 2.52 -8.20 0.50
C CYS A 30 2.41 -8.56 -0.98
N TRP A 31 1.60 -7.82 -1.72
CA TRP A 31 1.41 -8.09 -3.15
C TRP A 31 2.63 -7.75 -4.02
N LEU A 32 3.60 -7.00 -3.48
CA LEU A 32 4.83 -6.61 -4.18
C LEU A 32 5.94 -7.65 -4.03
N CYS A 33 6.20 -8.11 -2.79
CA CYS A 33 7.30 -9.04 -2.50
C CYS A 33 6.83 -10.45 -2.10
N GLY A 34 5.54 -10.65 -1.86
CA GLY A 34 4.96 -11.93 -1.43
C GLY A 34 5.22 -12.30 0.04
N GLN A 35 5.96 -11.48 0.79
CA GLN A 35 6.26 -11.75 2.20
C GLN A 35 5.10 -11.36 3.13
N PRO A 36 4.95 -12.00 4.31
CA PRO A 36 3.92 -11.64 5.27
C PRO A 36 4.10 -10.20 5.78
N ILE A 37 2.99 -9.52 6.07
CA ILE A 37 2.97 -8.14 6.57
C ILE A 37 2.75 -8.15 8.07
N ASP A 38 3.47 -7.29 8.79
CA ASP A 38 3.21 -7.06 10.20
C ASP A 38 1.98 -6.17 10.39
N TYR A 39 0.86 -6.79 10.73
CA TYR A 39 -0.40 -6.11 11.04
C TYR A 39 -0.48 -5.63 12.49
N THR A 40 0.41 -6.12 13.36
CA THR A 40 0.49 -5.74 14.77
C THR A 40 1.14 -4.37 14.97
N ALA A 41 1.99 -3.96 14.03
CA ALA A 41 2.65 -2.67 14.04
C ALA A 41 1.63 -1.54 13.95
N GLU A 42 1.82 -0.54 14.81
CA GLU A 42 1.04 0.67 14.75
C GLU A 42 1.29 1.40 13.43
N SER A 43 0.22 1.96 12.84
CA SER A 43 0.33 2.71 11.58
C SER A 43 1.15 4.00 11.72
N THR A 44 1.39 4.46 12.95
CA THR A 44 2.26 5.61 13.30
C THR A 44 3.73 5.24 13.39
N ASN A 45 4.07 3.95 13.49
CA ASN A 45 5.44 3.49 13.63
C ASN A 45 6.14 3.53 12.27
N GLN A 46 6.70 4.69 11.92
CA GLN A 46 7.41 4.88 10.65
C GLN A 46 8.76 4.14 10.59
N ALA A 47 9.28 3.68 11.74
CA ALA A 47 10.52 2.90 11.79
C ALA A 47 10.33 1.45 11.32
N ASN A 48 9.11 0.91 11.44
CA ASN A 48 8.79 -0.43 10.96
C ASN A 48 8.44 -0.39 9.45
N GLY A 49 9.38 -0.85 8.62
CA GLY A 49 9.19 -0.97 7.17
C GLY A 49 8.19 -2.06 6.77
N ASP A 50 8.06 -3.10 7.60
CA ASP A 50 7.19 -4.26 7.41
C ASP A 50 5.75 -4.02 7.87
N ARG A 51 5.43 -2.81 8.35
CA ARG A 51 4.07 -2.46 8.71
C ARG A 51 3.14 -2.47 7.51
N PHE A 52 1.87 -2.78 7.76
CA PHE A 52 0.82 -2.67 6.76
C PHE A 52 0.64 -1.23 6.23
N GLN A 53 0.67 -1.11 4.91
CA GLN A 53 0.30 0.10 4.18
C GLN A 53 -0.64 -0.26 3.02
N LEU A 54 -1.72 0.52 2.90
CA LEU A 54 -2.64 0.38 1.77
C LEU A 54 -1.97 0.98 0.54
N ASP A 55 -1.83 0.16 -0.49
CA ASP A 55 -1.35 0.56 -1.80
C ASP A 55 -2.51 0.56 -2.82
N HIS A 56 -2.41 1.42 -3.83
CA HIS A 56 -3.33 1.45 -4.95
C HIS A 56 -2.69 0.82 -6.18
N PHE A 57 -3.32 -0.23 -6.73
CA PHE A 57 -2.84 -0.90 -7.94
C PHE A 57 -2.67 0.11 -9.09
N TYR A 58 -3.68 0.92 -9.34
CA TYR A 58 -3.58 2.13 -10.14
C TYR A 58 -3.29 3.33 -9.24
N PRO A 59 -2.15 4.02 -9.43
CA PRO A 59 -1.83 5.17 -8.62
C PRO A 59 -2.88 6.28 -8.80
N VAL A 60 -3.21 6.94 -7.70
CA VAL A 60 -4.19 8.03 -7.63
C VAL A 60 -3.87 9.15 -8.64
N SER A 61 -2.58 9.39 -8.92
CA SER A 61 -2.15 10.38 -9.91
C SER A 61 -2.59 10.06 -11.34
N LYS A 62 -2.72 8.77 -11.69
CA LYS A 62 -3.17 8.34 -13.02
C LYS A 62 -4.68 8.09 -13.07
N ARG A 63 -5.27 7.58 -11.98
CA ARG A 63 -6.69 7.25 -11.88
C ARG A 63 -7.26 7.76 -10.56
N PRO A 64 -7.54 9.07 -10.44
CA PRO A 64 -8.15 9.63 -9.22
C PRO A 64 -9.55 9.06 -8.97
N ASP A 65 -10.26 8.67 -10.04
CA ASP A 65 -11.57 8.03 -9.99
C ASP A 65 -11.58 6.70 -9.20
N LEU A 66 -10.45 5.99 -9.17
CA LEU A 66 -10.28 4.70 -8.47
C LEU A 66 -9.60 4.85 -7.10
N ALA A 67 -9.45 6.07 -6.59
CA ALA A 67 -8.75 6.31 -5.32
C ALA A 67 -9.51 5.77 -4.10
N GLU A 68 -10.84 5.70 -4.19
CA GLU A 68 -11.73 5.19 -3.15
C GLU A 68 -12.37 3.85 -3.51
N ASP A 69 -11.84 3.17 -4.54
CA ASP A 69 -12.35 1.89 -4.99
C ASP A 69 -11.65 0.73 -4.24
N PRO A 70 -12.40 -0.11 -3.51
CA PRO A 70 -11.80 -1.22 -2.76
C PRO A 70 -11.20 -2.31 -3.64
N ALA A 71 -11.60 -2.45 -4.91
CA ALA A 71 -10.96 -3.40 -5.82
C ALA A 71 -9.58 -2.91 -6.30
N ASN A 72 -9.32 -1.60 -6.20
CA ASN A 72 -8.00 -1.01 -6.46
C ASN A 72 -7.03 -1.13 -5.27
N PHE A 73 -7.50 -1.56 -4.09
CA PHE A 73 -6.67 -1.64 -2.89
C PHE A 73 -5.84 -2.92 -2.85
N ARG A 74 -4.58 -2.77 -2.47
CA ARG A 74 -3.62 -3.88 -2.33
C ARG A 74 -2.86 -3.79 -1.00
N PRO A 75 -2.62 -4.92 -0.33
CA PRO A 75 -1.88 -4.95 0.93
C PRO A 75 -0.38 -4.94 0.65
N ALA A 76 0.34 -3.88 1.04
CA ALA A 76 1.79 -3.78 0.85
C ALA A 76 2.50 -3.43 2.17
N HIS A 77 3.79 -3.73 2.24
CA HIS A 77 4.66 -3.13 3.25
C HIS A 77 4.81 -1.63 3.03
N ALA A 78 5.06 -0.89 4.10
CA ALA A 78 5.35 0.54 4.00
C ALA A 78 6.61 0.81 3.18
N ASP A 79 7.66 0.02 3.35
CA ASP A 79 8.90 0.21 2.61
C ASP A 79 8.76 -0.21 1.14
N CYS A 80 8.14 -1.36 0.85
CA CYS A 80 7.87 -1.78 -0.53
C CYS A 80 7.02 -0.76 -1.31
N ASN A 81 5.98 -0.21 -0.67
CA ASN A 81 5.16 0.84 -1.28
C ASN A 81 5.98 2.13 -1.49
N ARG A 82 6.82 2.52 -0.52
CA ARG A 82 7.73 3.66 -0.67
C ARG A 82 8.72 3.47 -1.82
N LEU A 83 9.31 2.28 -1.96
CA LEU A 83 10.22 1.92 -3.04
C LEU A 83 9.53 1.93 -4.41
N ARG A 84 8.27 1.48 -4.49
CA ARG A 84 7.47 1.51 -5.73
C ARG A 84 7.17 2.94 -6.17
N GLY A 85 6.75 3.80 -5.24
CA GLY A 85 6.31 5.16 -5.55
C GLY A 85 5.15 5.19 -6.58
N ASN A 86 5.30 5.98 -7.63
CA ASN A 86 4.31 6.10 -8.72
C ASN A 86 4.59 5.14 -9.90
N GLY A 87 5.53 4.20 -9.71
CA GLY A 87 5.94 3.23 -10.71
C GLY A 87 4.96 2.07 -10.91
N GLN A 88 5.17 1.30 -11.97
CA GLN A 88 4.50 0.01 -12.12
C GLN A 88 5.03 -0.99 -11.09
N PRO A 89 4.20 -1.91 -10.57
CA PRO A 89 4.70 -2.98 -9.72
C PRO A 89 5.79 -3.74 -10.47
N HIS A 90 6.99 -3.78 -9.89
CA HIS A 90 8.09 -4.53 -10.46
C HIS A 90 7.70 -6.01 -10.33
N PRO A 91 7.61 -6.79 -11.43
CA PRO A 91 7.43 -8.23 -11.32
C PRO A 91 8.57 -8.77 -10.45
N GLY A 92 8.21 -9.42 -9.34
CA GLY A 92 9.16 -9.87 -8.34
C GLY A 92 10.22 -10.79 -8.94
N ILE A 93 11.46 -10.52 -8.55
CA ILE A 93 12.69 -11.31 -8.68
C ILE A 93 13.50 -11.08 -9.97
N GLY A 94 14.65 -10.40 -9.79
CA GLY A 94 15.77 -10.53 -10.71
C GLY A 94 16.81 -9.40 -10.73
N ILE A 95 17.31 -8.88 -9.60
CA ILE A 95 18.73 -8.48 -9.52
C ILE A 95 19.27 -8.60 -8.09
N THR A 96 20.19 -9.54 -7.89
CA THR A 96 21.20 -9.44 -6.84
C THR A 96 22.20 -8.37 -7.30
N SER A 97 22.30 -7.23 -6.64
CA SER A 97 23.51 -6.41 -6.74
C SER A 97 23.54 -5.29 -5.70
N ARG A 98 24.27 -5.53 -4.61
CA ARG A 98 25.62 -4.97 -4.52
C ARG A 98 26.45 -5.76 -3.51
N GLU A 99 27.50 -6.40 -4.03
CA GLU A 99 28.74 -6.59 -3.29
C GLU A 99 29.65 -5.43 -3.70
N TRP A 100 29.96 -4.57 -2.73
CA TRP A 100 31.24 -3.88 -2.47
C TRP A 100 31.04 -2.95 -1.27
#